data_AF-D1YGC2-F1
#
_entry.id   AF-D1YGC2-F1
#
_cell.length_a   1.000
_cell.length_b   1.000
_cell.length_c   1.000
_cell.angle_alpha   90.00
_cell.angle_beta   90.00
_cell.angle_gamma   90.00
#
_symmetry.space_group_name_H-M   'P 1'
#
loop_
_entity.id
_entity.type
_entity.pdbx_description
1 polymer ?
#
loop_
_entity_poly.entity_id
_entity_poly.type
_entity_poly.pdbx_seq_one_letter_code
_entity_poly.pdbx_strand_id
1 'polypeptide(L)'
;MVLDTKQHAIILNASGSIGEVTPRLQGFFDLIHDKISTKDEFIEKLNREVKKFGTDPGRRKELMDYQMRLDDEREFGKELGREQEEINAIQKLIKITRQLKASDDFILKQLIANYGDDFSKEELQEFIKKNK
;
A
#
# COMPACT_ATOMS: atom_id res chain seq x y z
N MET A 1 -8.50 3.08 23.90
CA MET A 1 -9.32 4.29 23.71
C MET A 1 -10.08 4.08 22.40
N VAL A 2 -11.38 3.76 22.46
CA VAL A 2 -12.20 3.55 21.26
C VAL A 2 -12.92 4.86 20.98
N LEU A 3 -12.64 5.48 19.84
CA LEU A 3 -13.36 6.65 19.39
C LEU A 3 -14.73 6.18 18.87
N ASP A 4 -15.78 6.36 19.66
CA ASP A 4 -17.16 6.26 19.19
C ASP A 4 -17.49 7.50 18.36
N THR A 5 -17.10 7.48 17.08
CA THR A 5 -17.25 8.61 16.17
C THR A 5 -18.70 8.77 15.66
N LYS A 6 -19.62 7.86 16.00
CA LYS A 6 -20.94 7.73 15.35
C LYS A 6 -20.87 7.67 13.81
N GLN A 7 -19.72 7.27 13.25
CA GLN A 7 -19.54 7.15 11.81
C GLN A 7 -19.96 5.75 11.38
N HIS A 8 -20.96 5.70 10.51
CA HIS A 8 -21.31 4.47 9.81
C HIS A 8 -20.52 4.41 8.50
N ALA A 9 -19.61 3.44 8.39
CA ALA A 9 -18.92 3.15 7.14
C ALA A 9 -19.83 2.27 6.27
N ILE A 10 -20.23 2.77 5.10
CA ILE A 10 -20.97 2.00 4.11
C ILE A 10 -20.01 1.67 2.97
N ILE A 11 -19.75 0.39 2.77
CA ILE A 11 -18.94 -0.12 1.65
C ILE A 11 -19.91 -0.53 0.55
N LEU A 12 -19.90 0.19 -0.57
CA LEU A 12 -20.74 -0.10 -1.73
C LEU A 12 -19.88 -0.74 -2.81
N ASN A 13 -20.21 -1.97 -3.21
CA ASN A 13 -19.62 -2.60 -4.39
C ASN A 13 -20.41 -2.19 -5.64
N ALA A 14 -19.92 -1.18 -6.36
CA ALA A 14 -20.55 -0.70 -7.59
C ALA A 14 -20.37 -1.66 -8.78
N SER A 15 -19.49 -2.65 -8.67
CA SER A 15 -19.15 -3.59 -9.76
C SER A 15 -19.93 -4.90 -9.68
N GLY A 16 -20.65 -5.13 -8.59
CA GLY A 16 -21.42 -6.37 -8.38
C GLY A 16 -22.69 -6.42 -9.22
N SER A 17 -23.06 -7.60 -9.69
CA SER A 17 -24.28 -7.86 -10.47
C SER A 17 -25.34 -8.66 -9.70
N ILE A 18 -25.16 -8.87 -8.39
CA ILE A 18 -26.01 -9.74 -7.58
C ILE A 18 -27.15 -8.94 -6.94
N GLY A 19 -28.39 -9.24 -7.34
CA GLY A 19 -29.63 -8.78 -6.71
C GLY A 19 -30.44 -7.75 -7.50
N GLU A 20 -31.74 -7.65 -7.22
CA GLU A 20 -32.60 -6.58 -7.74
C GLU A 20 -32.22 -5.25 -7.07
N VAL A 21 -31.61 -4.37 -7.83
CA VAL A 21 -31.27 -3.01 -7.38
C VAL A 21 -32.48 -2.11 -7.59
N THR A 22 -32.91 -1.40 -6.55
CA THR A 22 -34.00 -0.42 -6.70
C THR A 22 -33.65 0.62 -7.78
N PRO A 23 -34.62 1.16 -8.54
CA PRO A 23 -34.33 2.15 -9.60
C PRO A 23 -33.50 3.35 -9.12
N ARG A 24 -33.70 3.79 -7.87
CA ARG A 24 -32.93 4.88 -7.26
C ARG A 24 -31.47 4.52 -7.01
N LEU A 25 -31.20 3.30 -6.55
CA LEU A 25 -29.84 2.81 -6.32
C LEU A 25 -29.15 2.49 -7.65
N GLN A 26 -29.91 2.08 -8.68
CA GLN A 26 -29.41 1.93 -10.04
C GLN A 26 -28.95 3.29 -10.61
N GLY A 27 -29.74 4.35 -10.45
CA GLY A 27 -29.34 5.70 -10.87
C GLY A 27 -28.08 6.22 -10.17
N PHE A 28 -27.85 5.82 -8.91
CA PHE A 28 -26.62 6.12 -8.18
C PHE A 28 -25.41 5.36 -8.76
N PHE A 29 -25.54 4.07 -9.07
CA PHE A 29 -24.48 3.31 -9.73
C PHE A 29 -24.18 3.80 -11.14
N ASP A 30 -25.21 4.21 -11.89
CA ASP A 30 -25.04 4.82 -13.21
C ASP A 30 -24.20 6.11 -13.10
N LEU A 31 -24.47 6.95 -12.09
CA LEU A 31 -23.67 8.14 -11.81
C LEU A 31 -22.19 7.82 -11.49
N ILE A 32 -21.92 6.75 -10.72
CA ILE A 32 -20.53 6.31 -10.42
C ILE A 32 -19.78 5.91 -11.70
N HIS A 33 -20.48 5.34 -12.68
CA HIS A 33 -19.90 4.89 -13.96
C HIS A 33 -19.97 5.96 -15.06
N ASP A 34 -20.17 7.23 -14.71
CA ASP A 34 -20.36 8.34 -15.65
C ASP A 34 -21.51 8.15 -16.66
N LYS A 35 -22.47 7.27 -16.36
CA LYS A 35 -23.70 7.09 -17.13
C LYS A 35 -24.73 8.08 -16.61
N ILE A 36 -24.90 9.20 -17.33
CA ILE A 36 -25.77 10.27 -16.87
C ILE A 36 -27.24 9.91 -17.14
N SER A 37 -28.01 9.62 -16.08
CA SER A 37 -29.48 9.62 -16.14
C SER A 37 -30.00 11.02 -15.78
N THR A 38 -30.53 11.74 -16.76
CA THR A 38 -30.94 13.15 -16.65
C THR A 38 -32.39 13.35 -16.21
N LYS A 39 -33.05 12.34 -15.63
CA LYS A 39 -34.49 12.39 -15.31
C LYS A 39 -34.82 12.32 -13.81
N ASP A 40 -33.82 12.09 -12.95
CA ASP A 40 -34.01 11.96 -11.50
C ASP A 40 -33.39 13.17 -10.77
N GLU A 41 -34.22 13.94 -10.06
CA GLU A 41 -33.82 15.15 -9.34
C GLU A 41 -32.77 14.88 -8.25
N PHE A 42 -32.85 13.72 -7.59
CA PHE A 42 -31.86 13.33 -6.58
C PHE A 42 -30.51 13.05 -7.23
N ILE A 43 -30.48 12.35 -8.37
CA ILE A 43 -29.24 12.08 -9.12
C ILE A 43 -28.63 13.37 -9.67
N GLU A 44 -29.46 14.29 -10.18
CA GLU A 44 -28.96 15.60 -10.62
C GLU A 44 -28.36 16.42 -9.49
N LYS A 45 -29.04 16.49 -8.33
CA LYS A 45 -28.53 17.20 -7.16
C LYS A 45 -27.21 16.60 -6.69
N LEU A 46 -27.12 15.27 -6.65
CA LEU A 46 -25.90 14.56 -6.27
C LEU A 46 -24.75 14.85 -7.25
N ASN A 47 -25.01 14.79 -8.57
CA ASN A 47 -24.02 15.10 -9.60
C ASN A 47 -23.50 16.55 -9.46
N ARG A 48 -24.39 17.52 -9.20
CA ARG A 48 -23.99 18.92 -8.93
C ARG A 48 -23.11 19.04 -7.70
N GLU A 49 -23.45 18.36 -6.61
CA GLU A 49 -22.64 18.39 -5.39
C GLU A 49 -21.28 17.69 -5.57
N VAL A 50 -21.21 16.57 -6.30
CA VAL A 50 -19.94 15.90 -6.65
C VAL A 50 -19.06 16.80 -7.54
N LYS A 51 -19.64 17.48 -8.53
CA LYS A 51 -18.90 18.44 -9.36
C LYS A 51 -18.36 19.61 -8.54
N LYS A 52 -19.17 20.17 -7.64
CA LYS A 52 -18.73 21.22 -6.71
C LYS A 52 -17.60 20.71 -5.81
N PHE A 53 -17.71 19.47 -5.32
CA PHE A 53 -16.69 18.82 -4.50
C PHE A 53 -15.33 18.80 -5.19
N GLY A 54 -15.29 18.51 -6.50
CA GLY A 54 -14.05 18.52 -7.29
C GLY A 54 -13.47 19.91 -7.59
N THR A 55 -14.26 20.97 -7.45
CA THR A 55 -13.83 22.35 -7.74
C THR A 55 -13.45 23.17 -6.52
N ASP A 56 -13.81 22.72 -5.31
CA ASP A 56 -13.52 23.41 -4.06
C ASP A 56 -12.00 23.43 -3.76
N PRO A 57 -11.35 24.60 -3.63
CA PRO A 57 -9.91 24.68 -3.42
C PRO A 57 -9.43 24.03 -2.11
N GLY A 58 -10.20 24.15 -1.02
CA GLY A 58 -9.85 23.55 0.27
C GLY A 58 -9.85 22.04 0.21
N ARG A 59 -10.89 21.45 -0.39
CA ARG A 59 -10.99 20.01 -0.58
C ARG A 59 -10.00 19.46 -1.59
N ARG A 60 -9.68 20.20 -2.66
CA ARG A 60 -8.60 19.81 -3.57
C ARG A 60 -7.27 19.65 -2.83
N LYS A 61 -6.99 20.56 -1.90
CA LYS A 61 -5.82 20.45 -1.02
C LYS A 61 -5.91 19.21 -0.13
N GLU A 62 -7.04 18.98 0.54
CA GLU A 62 -7.24 17.79 1.39
C GLU A 62 -7.02 16.47 0.62
N LEU A 63 -7.51 16.39 -0.62
CA LEU A 63 -7.31 15.23 -1.49
C LEU A 63 -5.85 15.06 -1.91
N MET A 64 -5.14 16.16 -2.23
CA MET A 64 -3.70 16.11 -2.53
C MET A 64 -2.90 15.66 -1.31
N ASP A 65 -3.19 16.20 -0.12
CA ASP A 65 -2.53 15.82 1.13
C ASP A 65 -2.79 14.34 1.47
N TYR A 66 -3.99 13.84 1.17
CA TYR A 66 -4.30 12.42 1.31
C TYR A 66 -3.56 11.55 0.30
N GLN A 67 -3.53 11.94 -0.97
CA GLN A 67 -2.83 11.21 -2.03
C GLN A 67 -1.33 11.14 -1.74
N MET A 68 -0.73 12.25 -1.30
CA MET A 68 0.68 12.31 -0.90
C MET A 68 0.98 11.31 0.21
N ARG A 69 0.16 11.27 1.28
CA ARG A 69 0.32 10.27 2.36
C ARG A 69 0.23 8.83 1.84
N LEU A 70 -0.70 8.54 0.94
CA LEU A 70 -0.82 7.20 0.35
C LEU A 70 0.38 6.82 -0.53
N ASP A 71 1.02 7.79 -1.17
CA ASP A 71 2.21 7.58 -1.97
C ASP A 71 3.44 7.38 -1.07
N ASP A 72 3.58 8.18 0.00
CA ASP A 72 4.61 8.01 1.04
C ASP A 72 4.51 6.62 1.70
N GLU A 73 3.31 6.20 2.10
CA GLU A 73 3.06 4.87 2.67
C GLU A 73 3.44 3.75 1.70
N ARG A 74 3.16 3.94 0.40
CA ARG A 74 3.53 2.97 -0.66
C ARG A 74 5.04 2.91 -0.88
N GLU A 75 5.72 4.05 -0.84
CA GLU A 75 7.17 4.11 -0.98
C GLU A 75 7.86 3.45 0.21
N PHE A 76 7.44 3.80 1.43
CA PHE A 76 7.92 3.16 2.65
C PHE A 76 7.71 1.64 2.63
N GLY A 77 6.53 1.18 2.19
CA GLY A 77 6.27 -0.25 2.02
C GLY A 77 7.20 -0.94 1.01
N LYS A 78 7.59 -0.25 -0.07
CA LYS A 78 8.57 -0.77 -1.04
C LYS A 78 9.98 -0.83 -0.46
N GLU A 79 10.39 0.19 0.29
CA GLU A 79 11.69 0.22 0.97
C GLU A 79 11.81 -0.93 1.98
N LEU A 80 10.82 -1.11 2.84
CA LEU A 80 10.75 -2.25 3.76
C LEU A 80 10.80 -3.60 3.02
N GLY A 81 10.12 -3.69 1.87
CA GLY A 81 10.17 -4.88 1.03
C GLY A 81 11.58 -5.19 0.51
N ARG A 82 12.30 -4.18 0.04
CA ARG A 82 13.68 -4.31 -0.45
C ARG A 82 14.64 -4.71 0.66
N GLU A 83 14.58 -4.04 1.81
CA GLU A 83 15.39 -4.37 2.99
C GLU A 83 15.16 -5.83 3.41
N GLN A 84 13.91 -6.28 3.42
CA GLN A 84 13.57 -7.66 3.75
C GLN A 84 14.09 -8.67 2.71
N GLU A 85 14.08 -8.32 1.42
CA GLU A 85 14.66 -9.14 0.35
C GLU A 85 16.18 -9.28 0.49
N GLU A 86 16.88 -8.20 0.82
CA GLU A 86 18.33 -8.21 1.07
C GLU A 86 18.69 -9.07 2.27
N ILE A 87 17.98 -8.93 3.39
CA ILE A 87 18.15 -9.79 4.56
C ILE A 87 17.93 -11.26 4.19
N ASN A 88 16.91 -11.57 3.40
CA ASN A 88 16.64 -12.94 2.93
C ASN A 88 17.76 -13.46 2.00
N ALA A 89 18.33 -12.60 1.16
CA ALA A 89 19.46 -12.95 0.30
C ALA A 89 20.73 -13.25 1.12
N ILE A 90 21.04 -12.41 2.10
CA ILE A 90 22.13 -12.62 3.07
C ILE A 90 21.97 -13.97 3.78
N GLN A 91 20.79 -14.27 4.31
CA GLN A 91 20.50 -15.55 4.97
C GLN A 91 20.67 -16.75 4.04
N LYS A 92 20.16 -16.67 2.81
CA LYS A 92 20.36 -17.72 1.79
C LYS A 92 21.83 -17.93 1.46
N LEU A 93 22.60 -16.85 1.31
CA LEU A 93 24.03 -16.92 1.03
C LEU A 93 24.77 -17.63 2.15
N ILE A 94 24.55 -17.22 3.42
CA ILE A 94 25.15 -17.86 4.61
C ILE A 94 24.83 -19.35 4.62
N LYS A 95 23.56 -19.72 4.39
CA LYS A 95 23.12 -21.12 4.39
C LYS A 95 23.84 -21.95 3.32
N ILE A 96 23.93 -21.44 2.09
CA ILE A 96 24.58 -22.15 0.97
C ILE A 96 26.08 -22.28 1.22
N THR A 97 26.77 -21.21 1.65
CA THR A 97 28.21 -21.29 1.93
C THR A 97 28.53 -22.22 3.09
N ARG A 98 27.67 -22.29 4.11
CA ARG A 98 27.82 -23.30 5.18
C ARG A 98 27.60 -24.73 4.71
N GLN A 99 26.63 -24.98 3.82
CA GLN A 99 26.46 -26.29 3.19
C GLN A 99 27.72 -26.72 2.42
N LEU A 100 28.44 -25.75 1.85
CA LEU A 100 29.73 -25.96 1.18
C LEU A 100 30.93 -25.99 2.15
N LYS A 101 30.69 -26.02 3.47
CA LYS A 101 31.70 -26.06 4.54
C LYS A 101 32.66 -24.87 4.55
N ALA A 102 32.23 -23.70 4.07
CA ALA A 102 33.02 -22.47 4.18
C ALA A 102 33.16 -22.01 5.64
N SER A 103 34.27 -21.35 5.97
CA SER A 103 34.48 -20.75 7.29
C SER A 103 33.68 -19.46 7.47
N ASP A 104 33.36 -19.11 8.72
CA ASP A 104 32.68 -17.84 9.04
C ASP A 104 33.47 -16.62 8.52
N ASP A 105 34.81 -16.66 8.50
CA ASP A 105 35.66 -15.61 7.93
C ASP A 105 35.47 -15.45 6.42
N PHE A 106 35.34 -16.56 5.70
CA PHE A 106 35.07 -16.52 4.27
C PHE A 106 33.68 -15.96 3.98
N ILE A 107 32.68 -16.39 4.75
CA ILE A 107 31.30 -15.89 4.64
C ILE A 107 31.27 -14.38 4.90
N LEU A 108 31.95 -13.90 5.95
CA LEU A 108 32.03 -12.48 6.26
C LEU A 108 32.67 -11.68 5.14
N LYS A 109 33.76 -12.18 4.53
CA LYS A 109 34.41 -11.52 3.40
C LYS A 109 33.47 -11.41 2.20
N GLN A 110 32.68 -12.45 1.91
CA GLN A 110 31.69 -12.42 0.84
C GLN A 110 30.56 -11.43 1.14
N LEU A 111 30.07 -11.40 2.39
CA LEU A 111 29.01 -10.48 2.78
C LEU A 111 29.46 -9.02 2.68
N ILE A 112 30.67 -8.69 3.17
CA ILE A 112 31.23 -7.32 3.05
C ILE A 112 31.36 -6.92 1.58
N ALA A 113 31.79 -7.84 0.70
CA ALA A 113 31.97 -7.54 -0.72
C ALA A 113 30.66 -7.29 -1.48
N ASN A 114 29.55 -7.89 -1.05
CA ASN A 114 28.27 -7.81 -1.76
C ASN A 114 27.25 -6.86 -1.09
N TYR A 115 27.40 -6.59 0.21
CA TYR A 115 26.41 -5.87 1.02
C TYR A 115 27.04 -4.83 1.96
N GLY A 116 28.33 -4.53 1.82
CA GLY A 116 29.04 -3.62 2.71
C GLY A 116 28.66 -2.14 2.56
N ASP A 117 27.97 -1.78 1.47
CA ASP A 117 27.44 -0.43 1.27
C ASP A 117 26.13 -0.20 2.05
N ASP A 118 25.35 -1.27 2.26
CA ASP A 118 24.03 -1.23 2.92
C ASP A 118 24.08 -1.68 4.39
N PHE A 119 25.07 -2.52 4.76
CA PHE A 119 25.20 -3.08 6.10
C PHE A 119 26.61 -2.90 6.65
N SER A 120 26.70 -2.52 7.92
CA SER A 120 27.95 -2.48 8.66
C SER A 120 28.56 -3.88 8.83
N LYS A 121 29.88 -3.94 9.02
CA LYS A 121 30.56 -5.19 9.31
C LYS A 121 29.99 -5.89 10.55
N GLU A 122 29.63 -5.12 11.57
CA GLU A 122 29.05 -5.60 12.81
C GLU A 122 27.69 -6.29 12.57
N GLU A 123 26.81 -5.70 11.77
CA GLU A 123 25.52 -6.28 11.38
C GLU A 123 25.70 -7.58 10.59
N LEU A 124 26.63 -7.59 9.62
CA LEU A 124 26.96 -8.78 8.85
C LEU A 124 27.49 -9.92 9.74
N GLN A 125 28.30 -9.61 10.76
CA GLN A 125 28.72 -10.57 11.76
C GLN A 125 27.56 -11.10 12.60
N GLU A 126 26.60 -10.25 12.96
CA GLU A 126 25.39 -10.70 13.65
C GLU A 126 24.56 -11.65 12.80
N PHE A 127 24.37 -11.38 11.50
CA PHE A 127 23.66 -12.28 10.61
C PHE A 127 24.32 -13.66 10.56
N ILE A 128 25.66 -13.74 10.49
CA ILE A 128 26.40 -15.00 10.53
C ILE A 128 26.17 -15.74 11.86
N LYS A 129 26.17 -15.03 12.99
CA LYS A 129 25.94 -15.61 14.33
C LYS A 129 24.52 -16.14 14.49
N LYS A 130 23.51 -15.38 14.06
CA LYS A 130 22.07 -15.73 14.16
C LYS A 130 21.69 -16.94 13.30
N ASN A 131 22.47 -17.24 12.26
CA ASN A 131 22.18 -18.34 11.32
C ASN A 131 23.02 -19.61 11.59
N LYS A 132 23.67 -19.74 12.76
CA LYS A 132 24.55 -20.87 13.13
C LYS A 132 23.83 -22.21 13.21
#